data_AF-A0A7X1I7V6-F1
#
_entry.id   AF-A0A7X1I7V6-F1
#
_cell.length_a   1.000
_cell.length_b   1.000
_cell.length_c   1.000
_cell.angle_alpha   90.00
_cell.angle_beta   90.00
_cell.angle_gamma   90.00
#
_symmetry.space_group_name_H-M   'P 1'
#
loop_
_entity.id
_entity.type
_entity.pdbx_description
1 polymer ?
#
loop_
_entity_poly.entity_id
_entity_poly.type
_entity_poly.pdbx_seq_one_letter_code
_entity_poly.pdbx_strand_id
1 'polypeptide(L)'
;MTAPTPRGERPALRTLLPLPALTAVVALAAVAALVSAAPASARAPLAWGTGGAAVVLVIAVFLAVRAARTARIARQRLQSVQQDADRLRQEHGRLSMEAQRERQHLIDELARRRAEFAESLAREKARVEEESARELRRLKDEGARLAEELERARRARDAAISATSSAAGRMQALTTAMLADLRAMEERHTDEQVLADLLHLDHRTAQAGRLADSVAVLTGARSGRRWARPIPMESILRGAMGRIGAYRRVRVHATSEAAVAGHAAEGVMHALAEILDNAANFSPPTSEVHVYVEEVPAGIIVSVEDSGLVMGEVQLRRAERAVSGDVSELGGLTGTRLGLAVVGRLARKYGLKVSFRPSARGGTGVLMLLPQDILTAPATAPGQPARTAASEDTDVPARSGKRGEELPPAPAPAPEPVHDSTPDGTDGDTAERAAGLPRRRRGRTLAEAERARAAARTPAPRTASGPQDAKARVARFSSFRRAVRAPGAEHAAPPGAAGERPAAEGDAAPPADAARPSSHPYAHPEGDTTS
;
A
#
# COMPACT_ATOMS: atom_id res chain seq x y z
N MET A 1 21.94 27.86 80.62
CA MET A 1 21.60 28.30 81.99
C MET A 1 22.74 27.88 82.92
N THR A 2 23.26 28.81 83.72
CA THR A 2 24.43 28.58 84.59
C THR A 2 24.04 27.82 85.85
N ALA A 3 24.74 26.72 86.15
CA ALA A 3 24.51 25.93 87.35
C ALA A 3 24.87 26.72 88.63
N PRO A 4 24.10 26.58 89.73
CA PRO A 4 24.41 27.26 90.98
C PRO A 4 25.70 26.67 91.60
N THR A 5 26.66 27.54 91.92
CA THR A 5 27.87 27.13 92.64
C THR A 5 27.49 26.68 94.06
N PRO A 6 27.86 25.46 94.49
CA PRO A 6 27.55 25.01 95.85
C PRO A 6 28.30 25.88 96.84
N ARG A 7 27.56 26.53 97.76
CA ARG A 7 28.14 27.33 98.85
C ARG A 7 29.16 26.50 99.60
N GLY A 8 30.40 26.99 99.62
CA GLY A 8 31.47 26.35 100.38
C GLY A 8 31.16 26.39 101.87
N GLU A 9 30.62 25.31 102.40
CA GLU A 9 30.70 24.99 103.82
C GLU A 9 32.18 24.93 104.21
N ARG A 10 32.72 26.08 104.64
CA ARG A 10 33.97 26.09 105.40
C ARG A 10 33.68 25.28 106.66
N PRO A 11 34.30 24.10 106.88
CA PRO A 11 34.05 23.33 108.09
C PRO A 11 34.49 24.20 109.25
N ALA A 12 33.53 24.73 110.00
CA ALA A 12 33.81 25.67 111.08
C ALA A 12 34.78 24.97 112.04
N LEU A 13 35.93 25.61 112.34
CA LEU A 13 36.96 25.05 113.24
C LEU A 13 36.34 24.57 114.56
N ARG A 14 35.26 25.23 115.01
CA ARG A 14 34.38 24.87 116.12
C ARG A 14 33.99 23.38 116.16
N THR A 15 33.78 22.72 115.03
CA THR A 15 33.43 21.28 114.98
C THR A 15 34.64 20.35 115.08
N LEU A 16 35.86 20.85 114.88
CA LEU A 16 37.11 20.09 114.99
C LEU A 16 37.75 20.19 116.38
N LEU A 17 37.33 21.16 117.21
CA LEU A 17 37.90 21.39 118.54
C LEU A 17 37.68 20.31 119.62
N PRO A 18 36.55 19.56 119.71
CA PRO A 18 36.23 18.87 120.98
C PRO A 18 37.19 17.71 121.30
N LEU A 19 37.58 16.91 120.31
CA LEU A 19 38.51 15.79 120.50
C LEU A 19 39.95 16.23 120.82
N PRO A 20 40.59 17.14 120.05
CA PRO A 20 41.93 17.64 120.38
C PRO A 20 41.95 18.45 121.68
N ALA A 21 40.88 19.19 122.01
CA ALA A 21 40.76 19.87 123.29
C ALA A 21 40.67 18.87 124.46
N LEU A 22 39.90 17.80 124.33
CA LEU A 22 39.86 16.72 125.33
C LEU A 22 41.25 16.09 125.51
N THR A 23 41.97 15.78 124.42
CA THR A 23 43.33 15.25 124.54
C THR A 23 44.32 16.25 125.13
N ALA A 24 44.14 17.55 124.89
CA ALA A 24 44.96 18.58 125.51
C ALA A 24 44.74 18.65 127.02
N VAL A 25 43.47 18.60 127.49
CA VAL A 25 43.12 18.56 128.92
C VAL A 25 43.69 17.31 129.59
N VAL A 26 43.51 16.12 128.99
CA VAL A 26 44.03 14.86 129.55
C VAL A 26 45.57 14.84 129.55
N ALA A 27 46.22 15.30 128.48
CA ALA A 27 47.68 15.37 128.43
C ALA A 27 48.24 16.39 129.45
N LEU A 28 47.61 17.54 129.62
CA LEU A 28 48.01 18.53 130.64
C LEU A 28 47.88 17.96 132.06
N ALA A 29 46.79 17.25 132.35
CA ALA A 29 46.59 16.57 133.64
C ALA A 29 47.64 15.46 133.88
N ALA A 30 47.97 14.67 132.86
CA ALA A 30 49.01 13.65 132.93
C ALA A 30 50.41 14.25 133.14
N VAL A 31 50.75 15.34 132.45
CA VAL A 31 51.98 16.12 132.67
C VAL A 31 52.05 16.64 134.11
N ALA A 32 50.98 17.25 134.61
CA ALA A 32 50.93 17.77 135.98
C ALA A 32 51.10 16.66 137.04
N ALA A 33 50.52 15.48 136.82
CA ALA A 33 50.66 14.32 137.70
C ALA A 33 52.08 13.72 137.67
N LEU A 34 52.71 13.60 136.48
CA LEU A 34 54.09 13.11 136.37
C LEU A 34 55.10 14.07 137.04
N VAL A 35 54.90 15.39 136.87
CA VAL A 35 55.80 16.41 137.43
C VAL A 35 55.66 16.53 138.95
N SER A 36 54.46 16.35 139.51
CA SER A 36 54.24 16.43 140.97
C SER A 36 54.81 15.22 141.73
N ALA A 37 54.76 14.03 141.12
CA ALA A 37 55.33 12.80 141.69
C ALA A 37 56.87 12.72 141.64
N ALA A 38 57.54 13.60 140.89
CA ALA A 38 58.98 13.54 140.70
C ALA A 38 59.79 14.18 141.86
N PRO A 39 60.98 13.63 142.20
CA PRO A 39 61.88 14.23 143.18
C PRO A 39 62.40 15.59 142.71
N ALA A 40 62.70 16.49 143.65
CA ALA A 40 62.90 17.92 143.39
C ALA A 40 63.97 18.24 142.33
N SER A 41 65.03 17.45 142.23
CA SER A 41 66.10 17.61 141.24
C SER A 41 65.70 17.31 139.79
N ALA A 42 64.61 16.56 139.56
CA ALA A 42 64.20 16.10 138.22
C ALA A 42 62.99 16.87 137.64
N ARG A 43 62.30 17.69 138.44
CA ARG A 43 61.01 18.32 138.04
C ARG A 43 61.11 19.21 136.81
N ALA A 44 62.15 20.04 136.71
CA ALA A 44 62.33 20.96 135.60
C ALA A 44 62.51 20.25 134.23
N PRO A 45 63.49 19.34 134.03
CA PRO A 45 63.63 18.65 132.74
C PRO A 45 62.42 17.76 132.41
N LEU A 46 61.78 17.14 133.41
CA LEU A 46 60.55 16.37 133.20
C LEU A 46 59.39 17.25 132.70
N ALA A 47 59.20 18.44 133.26
CA ALA A 47 58.14 19.35 132.82
C ALA A 47 58.29 19.79 131.36
N TRP A 48 59.50 20.16 130.94
CA TRP A 48 59.77 20.53 129.54
C TRP A 48 59.62 19.35 128.58
N GLY A 49 60.17 18.17 128.92
CA GLY A 49 60.08 16.98 128.07
C GLY A 49 58.65 16.45 127.91
N THR A 50 57.92 16.31 129.02
CA THR A 50 56.53 15.80 128.99
C THR A 50 55.56 16.83 128.40
N GLY A 51 55.77 18.13 128.65
CA GLY A 51 55.00 19.21 128.01
C GLY A 51 55.20 19.25 126.48
N GLY A 52 56.43 19.10 125.99
CA GLY A 52 56.72 18.99 124.56
C GLY A 52 56.02 17.78 123.91
N ALA A 53 56.09 16.61 124.56
CA ALA A 53 55.41 15.40 124.10
C ALA A 53 53.87 15.56 124.07
N ALA A 54 53.29 16.24 125.06
CA ALA A 54 51.86 16.54 125.10
C ALA A 54 51.40 17.42 123.93
N VAL A 55 52.17 18.45 123.57
CA VAL A 55 51.86 19.32 122.41
C VAL A 55 51.92 18.53 121.10
N VAL A 56 52.96 17.70 120.90
CA VAL A 56 53.09 16.84 119.72
C VAL A 56 51.91 15.86 119.61
N LEU A 57 51.48 15.26 120.72
CA LEU A 57 50.32 14.37 120.76
C LEU A 57 49.02 15.08 120.32
N VAL A 58 48.77 16.30 120.84
CA VAL A 58 47.58 17.09 120.47
C VAL A 58 47.59 17.46 118.97
N ILE A 59 48.75 17.83 118.43
CA ILE A 59 48.90 18.13 117.00
C ILE A 59 48.66 16.86 116.16
N ALA A 60 49.24 15.72 116.56
CA ALA A 60 49.04 14.44 115.87
C ALA A 60 47.57 14.01 115.85
N VAL A 61 46.86 14.12 116.99
CA VAL A 61 45.42 13.85 117.10
C VAL A 61 44.61 14.81 116.22
N PHE A 62 44.92 16.11 116.22
CA PHE A 62 44.24 17.08 115.35
C PHE A 62 44.40 16.75 113.86
N LEU A 63 45.63 16.43 113.43
CA LEU A 63 45.92 16.04 112.04
C LEU A 63 45.22 14.72 111.67
N ALA A 64 45.22 13.72 112.55
CA ALA A 64 44.52 12.45 112.35
C ALA A 64 42.99 12.65 112.23
N VAL A 65 42.37 13.45 113.10
CA VAL A 65 40.93 13.77 113.04
C VAL A 65 40.59 14.54 111.76
N ARG A 66 41.44 15.50 111.35
CA ARG A 66 41.28 16.24 110.09
C ARG A 66 41.41 15.31 108.88
N ALA A 67 42.41 14.43 108.84
CA ALA A 67 42.60 13.44 107.78
C ALA A 67 41.43 12.45 107.72
N ALA A 68 40.98 11.92 108.86
CA ALA A 68 39.84 11.01 108.92
C ALA A 68 38.53 11.67 108.45
N ARG A 69 38.27 12.95 108.81
CA ARG A 69 37.09 13.67 108.33
C ARG A 69 37.17 14.01 106.84
N THR A 70 38.31 14.49 106.35
CA THR A 70 38.49 14.75 104.90
C THR A 70 38.35 13.47 104.08
N ALA A 71 38.91 12.34 104.56
CA ALA A 71 38.70 11.03 103.94
C ALA A 71 37.23 10.57 103.98
N ARG A 72 36.50 10.78 105.08
CA ARG A 72 35.05 10.47 105.14
C ARG A 72 34.24 11.31 104.16
N ILE A 73 34.46 12.64 104.12
CA ILE A 73 33.76 13.54 103.19
C ILE A 73 34.11 13.20 101.73
N ALA A 74 35.38 12.91 101.43
CA ALA A 74 35.81 12.49 100.11
C ALA A 74 35.16 11.16 99.69
N ARG A 75 35.11 10.16 100.59
CA ARG A 75 34.42 8.88 100.34
C ARG A 75 32.92 9.08 100.13
N GLN A 76 32.25 9.89 100.95
CA GLN A 76 30.82 10.19 100.79
C GLN A 76 30.53 10.88 99.45
N ARG A 77 31.35 11.86 99.05
CA ARG A 77 31.23 12.52 97.73
C ARG A 77 31.54 11.58 96.57
N LEU A 78 32.52 10.68 96.71
CA LEU A 78 32.81 9.66 95.70
C LEU A 78 31.62 8.70 95.56
N GLN A 79 31.04 8.25 96.68
CA GLN A 79 29.88 7.38 96.71
C GLN A 79 28.64 8.03 96.10
N SER A 80 28.35 9.31 96.39
CA SER A 80 27.23 10.01 95.77
C SER A 80 27.44 10.17 94.25
N VAL A 81 28.65 10.57 93.82
CA VAL A 81 28.98 10.68 92.39
C VAL A 81 28.92 9.32 91.67
N GLN A 82 29.32 8.24 92.33
CA GLN A 82 29.18 6.87 91.80
C GLN A 82 27.70 6.48 91.67
N GLN A 83 26.88 6.72 92.69
CA GLN A 83 25.44 6.45 92.65
C GLN A 83 24.73 7.24 91.54
N ASP A 84 25.07 8.52 91.38
CA ASP A 84 24.49 9.37 90.33
C ASP A 84 24.98 8.95 88.93
N ALA A 85 26.25 8.57 88.77
CA ALA A 85 26.77 8.01 87.52
C ALA A 85 26.10 6.68 87.15
N ASP A 86 25.85 5.80 88.13
CA ASP A 86 25.17 4.52 87.90
C ASP A 86 23.68 4.69 87.61
N ARG A 87 23.00 5.67 88.23
CA ARG A 87 21.64 6.08 87.84
C ARG A 87 21.58 6.54 86.39
N LEU A 88 22.45 7.48 85.99
CA LEU A 88 22.51 7.98 84.61
C LEU A 88 22.81 6.86 83.61
N ARG A 89 23.71 5.91 83.94
CA ARG A 89 23.96 4.72 83.11
C ARG A 89 22.72 3.84 82.95
N GLN A 90 21.95 3.64 84.03
CA GLN A 90 20.70 2.87 83.97
C GLN A 90 19.62 3.59 83.16
N GLU A 91 19.49 4.91 83.29
CA GLU A 91 18.56 5.74 82.50
C GLU A 91 18.91 5.72 81.01
N HIS A 92 20.18 5.97 80.65
CA HIS A 92 20.66 5.83 79.27
C HIS A 92 20.48 4.39 78.73
N GLY A 93 20.68 3.38 79.58
CA GLY A 93 20.42 1.97 79.22
C GLY A 93 18.94 1.71 78.89
N ARG A 94 18.01 2.25 79.68
CA ARG A 94 16.56 2.14 79.43
C ARG A 94 16.16 2.86 78.14
N LEU A 95 16.53 4.13 78.01
CA LEU A 95 16.21 4.94 76.83
C LEU A 95 16.79 4.35 75.54
N SER A 96 18.01 3.80 75.57
CA SER A 96 18.60 3.15 74.39
C SER A 96 17.89 1.83 74.03
N MET A 97 17.42 1.06 75.01
CA MET A 97 16.62 -0.15 74.77
C MET A 97 15.22 0.18 74.25
N GLU A 98 14.59 1.25 74.72
CA GLU A 98 13.31 1.75 74.21
C GLU A 98 13.44 2.24 72.77
N ALA A 99 14.41 3.12 72.49
CA ALA A 99 14.71 3.59 71.14
C ALA A 99 15.08 2.44 70.18
N GLN A 100 15.78 1.41 70.65
CA GLN A 100 16.10 0.23 69.85
C GLN A 100 14.86 -0.62 69.53
N ARG A 101 13.91 -0.76 70.47
CA ARG A 101 12.65 -1.46 70.24
C ARG A 101 11.76 -0.70 69.26
N GLU A 102 11.64 0.61 69.42
CA GLU A 102 10.87 1.46 68.51
C GLU A 102 11.48 1.45 67.10
N ARG A 103 12.82 1.56 67.00
CA ARG A 103 13.54 1.40 65.72
C ARG A 103 13.27 0.05 65.07
N GLN A 104 13.29 -1.06 65.83
CA GLN A 104 12.99 -2.38 65.28
C GLN A 104 11.53 -2.49 64.83
N HIS A 105 10.58 -1.97 65.62
CA HIS A 105 9.16 -1.96 65.27
C HIS A 105 8.90 -1.23 63.94
N LEU A 106 9.51 -0.06 63.76
CA LEU A 106 9.43 0.72 62.51
C LEU A 106 10.09 -0.02 61.33
N ILE A 107 11.21 -0.72 61.54
CA ILE A 107 11.84 -1.57 60.51
C ILE A 107 10.88 -2.69 60.10
N ASP A 108 10.27 -3.39 61.06
CA ASP A 108 9.35 -4.51 60.81
C ASP A 108 8.03 -4.03 60.16
N GLU A 109 7.54 -2.84 60.50
CA GLU A 109 6.40 -2.21 59.84
C GLU A 109 6.72 -1.80 58.40
N LEU A 110 7.86 -1.13 58.16
CA LEU A 110 8.31 -0.77 56.81
C LEU A 110 8.57 -2.01 55.95
N ALA A 111 9.09 -3.10 56.53
CA ALA A 111 9.26 -4.38 55.83
C ALA A 111 7.92 -4.98 55.40
N ARG A 112 6.92 -5.00 56.29
CA ARG A 112 5.54 -5.47 55.99
C ARG A 112 4.88 -4.63 54.90
N ARG A 113 4.83 -3.31 55.06
CA ARG A 113 4.28 -2.39 54.04
C ARG A 113 4.97 -2.57 52.68
N ARG A 114 6.30 -2.73 52.64
CA ARG A 114 7.05 -2.99 51.40
C ARG A 114 6.68 -4.33 50.77
N ALA A 115 6.46 -5.39 51.55
CA ALA A 115 6.03 -6.68 51.04
C ALA A 115 4.60 -6.61 50.45
N GLU A 116 3.67 -5.94 51.14
CA GLU A 116 2.30 -5.70 50.67
C GLU A 116 2.28 -4.91 49.34
N PHE A 117 3.08 -3.83 49.24
CA PHE A 117 3.23 -3.07 47.99
C PHE A 117 3.90 -3.88 46.87
N ALA A 118 4.90 -4.71 47.19
CA ALA A 118 5.53 -5.57 46.18
C ALA A 118 4.55 -6.64 45.65
N GLU A 119 3.71 -7.19 46.52
CA GLU A 119 2.70 -8.17 46.12
C GLU A 119 1.56 -7.52 45.31
N SER A 120 1.07 -6.33 45.69
CA SER A 120 0.04 -5.64 44.91
C SER A 120 0.54 -5.25 43.51
N LEU A 121 1.77 -4.73 43.41
CA LEU A 121 2.43 -4.44 42.13
C LEU A 121 2.64 -5.70 41.28
N ALA A 122 3.00 -6.83 41.89
CA ALA A 122 3.14 -8.10 41.17
C ALA A 122 1.80 -8.60 40.62
N ARG A 123 0.72 -8.51 41.40
CA ARG A 123 -0.64 -8.86 40.98
C ARG A 123 -1.15 -7.94 39.87
N GLU A 124 -0.93 -6.63 39.98
CA GLU A 124 -1.33 -5.65 38.96
C GLU A 124 -0.54 -5.87 37.66
N LYS A 125 0.77 -6.06 37.75
CA LYS A 125 1.61 -6.38 36.58
C LYS A 125 1.15 -7.67 35.89
N ALA A 126 0.92 -8.75 36.63
CA ALA A 126 0.45 -10.01 36.07
C ALA A 126 -0.91 -9.85 35.37
N ARG A 127 -1.83 -9.08 35.96
CA ARG A 127 -3.12 -8.74 35.34
C ARG A 127 -2.94 -7.98 34.03
N VAL A 128 -2.09 -6.96 33.99
CA VAL A 128 -1.82 -6.17 32.77
C VAL A 128 -1.14 -7.02 31.69
N GLU A 129 -0.21 -7.90 32.06
CA GLU A 129 0.43 -8.85 31.13
C GLU A 129 -0.60 -9.84 30.56
N GLU A 130 -1.53 -10.35 31.37
CA GLU A 130 -2.64 -11.19 30.89
C GLU A 130 -3.61 -10.44 29.97
N GLU A 131 -4.06 -9.24 30.35
CA GLU A 131 -4.96 -8.41 29.53
C GLU A 131 -4.30 -8.06 28.18
N SER A 132 -3.02 -7.67 28.20
CA SER A 132 -2.23 -7.43 26.99
C SER A 132 -2.06 -8.71 26.15
N ALA A 133 -1.78 -9.86 26.75
CA ALA A 133 -1.66 -11.12 26.02
C ALA A 133 -2.98 -11.58 25.40
N ARG A 134 -4.13 -11.31 26.05
CA ARG A 134 -5.47 -11.57 25.50
C ARG A 134 -5.75 -10.66 24.29
N GLU A 135 -5.48 -9.36 24.41
CA GLU A 135 -5.70 -8.42 23.30
C GLU A 135 -4.75 -8.68 22.13
N LEU A 136 -3.48 -9.01 22.37
CA LEU A 136 -2.54 -9.43 21.33
C LEU A 136 -2.95 -10.73 20.63
N ARG A 137 -3.63 -11.66 21.32
CA ARG A 137 -4.21 -12.86 20.67
C ARG A 137 -5.41 -12.47 19.83
N ARG A 138 -6.34 -11.67 20.37
CA ARG A 138 -7.51 -11.16 19.66
C ARG A 138 -7.13 -10.44 18.36
N LEU A 139 -6.20 -9.49 18.41
CA LEU A 139 -5.75 -8.74 17.23
C LEU A 139 -5.05 -9.65 16.19
N LYS A 140 -4.35 -10.71 16.64
CA LYS A 140 -3.78 -11.72 15.73
C LYS A 140 -4.86 -12.56 15.06
N ASP A 141 -5.89 -12.98 15.80
CA ASP A 141 -7.00 -13.78 15.29
C ASP A 141 -7.88 -12.95 14.32
N GLU A 142 -8.16 -11.68 14.64
CA GLU A 142 -8.84 -10.74 13.75
C GLU A 142 -8.00 -10.47 12.49
N GLY A 143 -6.69 -10.24 12.63
CA GLY A 143 -5.76 -10.09 11.51
C GLY A 143 -5.69 -11.33 10.60
N ALA A 144 -5.70 -12.54 11.18
CA ALA A 144 -5.73 -13.79 10.43
C ALA A 144 -7.05 -13.98 9.65
N ARG A 145 -8.20 -13.65 10.27
CA ARG A 145 -9.51 -13.70 9.60
C ARG A 145 -9.59 -12.74 8.42
N LEU A 146 -9.17 -11.48 8.62
CA LEU A 146 -9.15 -10.47 7.56
C LEU A 146 -8.19 -10.84 6.42
N ALA A 147 -7.03 -11.41 6.74
CA ALA A 147 -6.11 -11.93 5.72
C ALA A 147 -6.73 -13.07 4.91
N GLU A 148 -7.45 -14.01 5.56
CA GLU A 148 -8.14 -15.11 4.87
C GLU A 148 -9.32 -14.61 4.02
N GLU A 149 -10.11 -13.65 4.51
CA GLU A 149 -11.20 -13.01 3.75
C GLU A 149 -10.70 -12.29 2.51
N LEU A 150 -9.63 -11.50 2.65
CA LEU A 150 -8.99 -10.79 1.55
C LEU A 150 -8.39 -11.75 0.51
N GLU A 151 -7.84 -12.87 0.95
CA GLU A 151 -7.37 -13.94 0.07
C GLU A 151 -8.52 -14.69 -0.63
N ARG A 152 -9.64 -14.98 0.07
CA ARG A 152 -10.85 -15.53 -0.55
C ARG A 152 -11.42 -14.56 -1.59
N ALA A 153 -11.48 -13.27 -1.29
CA ALA A 153 -11.93 -12.22 -2.21
C ALA A 153 -11.03 -12.08 -3.45
N ARG A 154 -9.70 -12.13 -3.28
CA ARG A 154 -8.73 -12.17 -4.38
C ARG A 154 -8.95 -13.38 -5.30
N ARG A 155 -9.06 -14.58 -4.74
CA ARG A 155 -9.32 -15.81 -5.50
C ARG A 155 -10.65 -15.75 -6.26
N ALA A 156 -11.71 -15.25 -5.61
CA ALA A 156 -13.02 -15.07 -6.25
C ALA A 156 -12.95 -14.05 -7.41
N ARG A 157 -12.26 -12.92 -7.23
CA ARG A 157 -12.02 -11.92 -8.28
C ARG A 157 -11.25 -12.52 -9.46
N ASP A 158 -10.17 -13.24 -9.19
CA ASP A 158 -9.30 -13.79 -10.24
C ASP A 158 -10.00 -14.93 -11.00
N ALA A 159 -10.80 -15.74 -10.30
CA ALA A 159 -11.70 -16.72 -10.92
C ALA A 159 -12.76 -16.05 -11.80
N ALA A 160 -13.37 -14.95 -11.35
CA ALA A 160 -14.35 -14.18 -12.13
C ALA A 160 -13.73 -13.54 -13.38
N ILE A 161 -12.52 -12.95 -13.27
CA ILE A 161 -11.76 -12.42 -14.42
C ILE A 161 -11.45 -13.54 -15.42
N SER A 162 -10.99 -14.71 -14.95
CA SER A 162 -10.70 -15.88 -15.79
C SER A 162 -11.94 -16.43 -16.51
N ALA A 163 -13.07 -16.55 -15.80
CA ALA A 163 -14.34 -16.97 -16.37
C ALA A 163 -14.86 -15.98 -17.43
N THR A 164 -14.77 -14.68 -17.15
CA THR A 164 -15.19 -13.60 -18.04
C THR A 164 -14.30 -13.52 -19.30
N SER A 165 -12.97 -13.64 -19.13
CA SER A 165 -12.00 -13.78 -20.23
C SER A 165 -12.34 -14.99 -21.12
N SER A 166 -12.66 -16.13 -20.51
CA SER A 166 -13.03 -17.36 -21.23
C SER A 166 -14.36 -17.21 -21.97
N ALA A 167 -15.34 -16.51 -21.41
CA ALA A 167 -16.60 -16.20 -22.08
C ALA A 167 -16.41 -15.23 -23.26
N ALA A 168 -15.60 -14.18 -23.09
CA ALA A 168 -15.24 -13.25 -24.15
C ALA A 168 -14.56 -13.96 -25.33
N GLY A 169 -13.57 -14.82 -25.07
CA GLY A 169 -12.91 -15.61 -26.12
C GLY A 169 -13.86 -16.54 -26.89
N ARG A 170 -14.87 -17.12 -26.21
CA ARG A 170 -15.91 -17.93 -26.90
C ARG A 170 -16.83 -17.07 -27.75
N MET A 171 -17.27 -15.90 -27.27
CA MET A 171 -18.07 -14.97 -28.08
C MET A 171 -17.28 -14.45 -29.29
N GLN A 172 -16.00 -14.16 -29.13
CA GLN A 172 -15.12 -13.74 -30.24
C GLN A 172 -14.96 -14.86 -31.29
N ALA A 173 -14.82 -16.12 -30.87
CA ALA A 173 -14.76 -17.25 -31.78
C ALA A 173 -16.08 -17.45 -32.56
N LEU A 174 -17.23 -17.37 -31.86
CA LEU A 174 -18.56 -17.50 -32.46
C LEU A 174 -18.87 -16.37 -33.45
N THR A 175 -18.59 -15.12 -33.08
CA THR A 175 -18.77 -13.97 -33.98
C THR A 175 -17.83 -14.02 -35.19
N THR A 176 -16.59 -14.52 -35.01
CA THR A 176 -15.67 -14.75 -36.15
C THR A 176 -16.20 -15.81 -37.11
N ALA A 177 -16.81 -16.88 -36.60
CA ALA A 177 -17.44 -17.92 -37.42
C ALA A 177 -18.67 -17.36 -38.18
N MET A 178 -19.56 -16.64 -37.48
CA MET A 178 -20.72 -15.98 -38.08
C MET A 178 -20.32 -15.02 -39.22
N LEU A 179 -19.28 -14.19 -39.04
CA LEU A 179 -18.77 -13.32 -40.12
C LEU A 179 -18.22 -14.11 -41.33
N ALA A 180 -17.73 -15.33 -41.14
CA ALA A 180 -17.31 -16.20 -42.24
C ALA A 180 -18.51 -16.83 -42.95
N ASP A 181 -19.52 -17.28 -42.20
CA ASP A 181 -20.76 -17.84 -42.75
C ASP A 181 -21.55 -16.80 -43.55
N LEU A 182 -21.63 -15.56 -43.04
CA LEU A 182 -22.28 -14.43 -43.73
C LEU A 182 -21.59 -14.10 -45.05
N ARG A 183 -20.25 -14.00 -45.07
CA ARG A 183 -19.49 -13.81 -46.33
C ARG A 183 -19.70 -14.96 -47.31
N ALA A 184 -19.77 -16.20 -46.82
CA ALA A 184 -20.10 -17.34 -47.67
C ALA A 184 -21.53 -17.26 -48.21
N MET A 185 -22.48 -16.64 -47.49
CA MET A 185 -23.82 -16.34 -48.01
C MET A 185 -23.81 -15.20 -49.05
N GLU A 186 -23.05 -14.13 -48.81
CA GLU A 186 -22.84 -13.03 -49.78
C GLU A 186 -22.22 -13.53 -51.09
N GLU A 187 -21.29 -14.49 -51.03
CA GLU A 187 -20.70 -15.11 -52.22
C GLU A 187 -21.68 -16.01 -53.00
N ARG A 188 -22.75 -16.51 -52.35
CA ARG A 188 -23.75 -17.40 -52.97
C ARG A 188 -24.99 -16.67 -53.49
N HIS A 189 -25.32 -15.48 -52.98
CA HIS A 189 -26.54 -14.76 -53.32
C HIS A 189 -26.21 -13.41 -53.97
N THR A 190 -26.91 -13.09 -55.06
CA THR A 190 -26.71 -11.83 -55.81
C THR A 190 -27.99 -10.97 -55.83
N ASP A 191 -28.98 -11.33 -55.01
CA ASP A 191 -30.20 -10.54 -54.84
C ASP A 191 -29.92 -9.34 -53.91
N GLU A 192 -30.40 -8.15 -54.30
CA GLU A 192 -30.13 -6.89 -53.60
C GLU A 192 -30.81 -6.82 -52.22
N GLN A 193 -32.00 -7.41 -52.04
CA GLN A 193 -32.67 -7.45 -50.74
C GLN A 193 -31.94 -8.40 -49.79
N VAL A 194 -31.56 -9.58 -50.28
CA VAL A 194 -30.74 -10.53 -49.50
C VAL A 194 -29.39 -9.90 -49.12
N LEU A 195 -28.76 -9.15 -50.02
CA LEU A 195 -27.51 -8.45 -49.73
C LEU A 195 -27.70 -7.33 -48.69
N ALA A 196 -28.80 -6.58 -48.75
CA ALA A 196 -29.13 -5.56 -47.75
C ALA A 196 -29.33 -6.15 -46.34
N ASP A 197 -30.02 -7.28 -46.23
CA ASP A 197 -30.22 -8.01 -44.98
C ASP A 197 -28.91 -8.63 -44.46
N LEU A 198 -28.10 -9.22 -45.34
CA LEU A 198 -26.78 -9.75 -44.99
C LEU A 198 -25.85 -8.64 -44.47
N LEU A 199 -25.83 -7.46 -45.11
CA LEU A 199 -25.09 -6.30 -44.64
C LEU A 199 -25.57 -5.79 -43.27
N HIS A 200 -26.88 -5.88 -42.97
CA HIS A 200 -27.37 -5.58 -41.63
C HIS A 200 -26.82 -6.58 -40.60
N LEU A 201 -26.81 -7.87 -40.95
CA LEU A 201 -26.41 -8.95 -40.05
C LEU A 201 -24.89 -9.03 -39.84
N ASP A 202 -24.07 -8.76 -40.87
CA ASP A 202 -22.61 -8.58 -40.76
C ASP A 202 -22.29 -7.46 -39.77
N HIS A 203 -22.99 -6.32 -39.89
CA HIS A 203 -22.81 -5.19 -38.98
C HIS A 203 -23.18 -5.49 -37.53
N ARG A 204 -24.29 -6.19 -37.29
CA ARG A 204 -24.69 -6.66 -35.94
C ARG A 204 -23.65 -7.64 -35.37
N THR A 205 -23.12 -8.52 -36.20
CA THR A 205 -22.10 -9.50 -35.81
C THR A 205 -20.77 -8.82 -35.49
N ALA A 206 -20.37 -7.82 -36.27
CA ALA A 206 -19.18 -7.00 -36.02
C ALA A 206 -19.30 -6.20 -34.70
N GLN A 207 -20.48 -5.70 -34.37
CA GLN A 207 -20.75 -5.04 -33.08
C GLN A 207 -20.67 -6.03 -31.91
N ALA A 208 -21.22 -7.24 -32.04
CA ALA A 208 -21.09 -8.29 -31.03
C ALA A 208 -19.62 -8.73 -30.84
N GLY A 209 -18.86 -8.81 -31.93
CA GLY A 209 -17.41 -9.04 -31.90
C GLY A 209 -16.66 -7.95 -31.13
N ARG A 210 -16.98 -6.67 -31.40
CA ARG A 210 -16.42 -5.52 -30.65
C ARG A 210 -16.69 -5.62 -29.16
N LEU A 211 -17.90 -5.97 -28.74
CA LEU A 211 -18.24 -6.14 -27.32
C LEU A 211 -17.43 -7.27 -26.67
N ALA A 212 -17.26 -8.40 -27.35
CA ALA A 212 -16.39 -9.49 -26.88
C ALA A 212 -14.92 -9.06 -26.76
N ASP A 213 -14.41 -8.34 -27.76
CA ASP A 213 -13.05 -7.77 -27.75
C ASP A 213 -12.85 -6.76 -26.60
N SER A 214 -13.84 -5.90 -26.35
CA SER A 214 -13.82 -4.93 -25.25
C SER A 214 -13.75 -5.62 -23.87
N VAL A 215 -14.53 -6.69 -23.66
CA VAL A 215 -14.43 -7.51 -22.43
C VAL A 215 -13.07 -8.23 -22.33
N ALA A 216 -12.51 -8.71 -23.45
CA ALA A 216 -11.19 -9.32 -23.48
C ALA A 216 -10.08 -8.33 -23.09
N VAL A 217 -10.11 -7.08 -23.59
CA VAL A 217 -9.15 -6.03 -23.21
C VAL A 217 -9.20 -5.70 -21.71
N LEU A 218 -10.41 -5.57 -21.15
CA LEU A 218 -10.61 -5.26 -19.73
C LEU A 218 -10.13 -6.38 -18.81
N THR A 219 -10.45 -7.63 -19.14
CA THR A 219 -9.97 -8.82 -18.40
C THR A 219 -8.47 -9.07 -18.57
N GLY A 220 -7.81 -8.40 -19.53
CA GLY A 220 -6.38 -8.63 -19.83
C GLY A 220 -6.14 -9.85 -20.72
N ALA A 221 -7.21 -10.45 -21.24
CA ALA A 221 -7.15 -11.47 -22.27
C ALA A 221 -6.57 -10.89 -23.58
N ARG A 222 -6.17 -11.78 -24.48
CA ARG A 222 -5.75 -11.38 -25.83
C ARG A 222 -7.00 -11.09 -26.67
N SER A 223 -7.24 -9.81 -26.92
CA SER A 223 -8.27 -9.33 -27.85
C SER A 223 -7.71 -9.16 -29.27
N GLY A 224 -8.60 -9.28 -30.26
CA GLY A 224 -8.39 -8.90 -31.65
C GLY A 224 -7.46 -9.79 -32.49
N ARG A 225 -7.42 -9.50 -33.78
CA ARG A 225 -6.55 -10.16 -34.76
C ARG A 225 -5.13 -9.58 -34.75
N ARG A 226 -4.11 -10.43 -34.90
CA ARG A 226 -2.73 -9.95 -35.16
C ARG A 226 -2.52 -9.71 -36.65
N TRP A 227 -1.94 -8.55 -36.98
CA TRP A 227 -1.57 -8.19 -38.33
C TRP A 227 -0.04 -8.27 -38.47
N ALA A 228 0.43 -8.95 -39.52
CA ALA A 228 1.86 -9.22 -39.71
C ALA A 228 2.61 -8.08 -40.43
N ARG A 229 1.88 -7.27 -41.22
CA ARG A 229 2.41 -6.10 -41.94
C ARG A 229 1.83 -4.82 -41.34
N PRO A 230 2.49 -3.66 -41.49
CA PRO A 230 1.88 -2.37 -41.20
C PRO A 230 0.58 -2.16 -41.98
N ILE A 231 -0.33 -1.34 -41.41
CA ILE A 231 -1.62 -1.01 -42.01
C ILE A 231 -1.68 0.51 -42.22
N PRO A 232 -1.95 1.02 -43.44
CA PRO A 232 -2.04 2.46 -43.69
C PRO A 232 -3.19 3.09 -42.90
N MET A 233 -3.04 4.36 -42.52
CA MET A 233 -3.98 5.07 -41.66
C MET A 233 -5.42 5.05 -42.18
N GLU A 234 -5.64 5.19 -43.49
CA GLU A 234 -6.96 5.08 -44.10
C GLU A 234 -7.63 3.72 -43.82
N SER A 235 -6.86 2.62 -43.83
CA SER A 235 -7.36 1.28 -43.51
C SER A 235 -7.60 1.08 -42.00
N ILE A 236 -6.84 1.77 -41.14
CA ILE A 236 -7.10 1.82 -39.70
C ILE A 236 -8.44 2.52 -39.43
N LEU A 237 -8.67 3.71 -40.01
CA LEU A 237 -9.90 4.47 -39.86
C LEU A 237 -11.11 3.70 -40.40
N ARG A 238 -10.98 3.10 -41.59
CA ARG A 238 -12.00 2.24 -42.20
C ARG A 238 -12.30 1.01 -41.33
N GLY A 239 -11.27 0.39 -40.76
CA GLY A 239 -11.39 -0.75 -39.86
C GLY A 239 -11.98 -0.43 -38.49
N ALA A 240 -11.85 0.82 -38.02
CA ALA A 240 -12.55 1.33 -36.84
C ALA A 240 -14.02 1.65 -37.15
N MET A 241 -14.28 2.34 -38.27
CA MET A 241 -15.63 2.69 -38.73
C MET A 241 -16.50 1.45 -38.96
N GLY A 242 -15.96 0.39 -39.56
CA GLY A 242 -16.67 -0.87 -39.78
C GLY A 242 -17.10 -1.61 -38.50
N ARG A 243 -16.70 -1.13 -37.31
CA ARG A 243 -17.08 -1.72 -36.01
C ARG A 243 -18.17 -0.94 -35.28
N ILE A 244 -18.61 0.22 -35.77
CA ILE A 244 -19.51 1.14 -35.03
C ILE A 244 -20.91 1.28 -35.65
N GLY A 245 -21.94 1.38 -34.82
CA GLY A 245 -23.33 1.36 -35.30
C GLY A 245 -23.61 2.42 -36.37
N ALA A 246 -23.17 3.65 -36.10
CA ALA A 246 -23.45 4.85 -36.87
C ALA A 246 -22.40 5.20 -37.94
N TYR A 247 -21.67 4.23 -38.50
CA TYR A 247 -20.55 4.48 -39.43
C TYR A 247 -20.85 5.44 -40.59
N ARG A 248 -22.09 5.48 -41.09
CA ARG A 248 -22.53 6.38 -42.18
C ARG A 248 -22.51 7.87 -41.80
N ARG A 249 -22.56 8.19 -40.50
CA ARG A 249 -22.49 9.56 -39.94
C ARG A 249 -21.05 10.06 -39.74
N VAL A 250 -20.04 9.19 -39.91
CA VAL A 250 -18.64 9.59 -39.78
C VAL A 250 -18.13 10.19 -41.09
N ARG A 251 -17.44 11.33 -40.99
CA ARG A 251 -16.76 12.02 -42.09
C ARG A 251 -15.28 12.09 -41.79
N VAL A 252 -14.48 11.40 -42.60
CA VAL A 252 -13.03 11.33 -42.44
C VAL A 252 -12.35 12.36 -43.34
N HIS A 253 -11.55 13.21 -42.72
CA HIS A 253 -10.71 14.23 -43.30
C HIS A 253 -9.25 13.87 -43.00
N ALA A 254 -8.69 12.94 -43.77
CA ALA A 254 -7.35 12.40 -43.56
C ALA A 254 -6.52 12.48 -44.85
N THR A 255 -5.31 13.03 -44.73
CA THR A 255 -4.32 13.16 -45.82
C THR A 255 -2.97 12.52 -45.46
N SER A 256 -2.91 11.76 -44.36
CA SER A 256 -1.71 11.05 -43.90
C SER A 256 -1.47 9.77 -44.69
N GLU A 257 -0.24 9.57 -45.19
CA GLU A 257 0.20 8.34 -45.85
C GLU A 257 0.76 7.30 -44.85
N ALA A 258 0.97 7.69 -43.60
CA ALA A 258 1.60 6.85 -42.57
C ALA A 258 0.85 5.53 -42.30
N ALA A 259 1.61 4.52 -41.86
CA ALA A 259 1.08 3.21 -41.52
C ALA A 259 1.34 2.84 -40.06
N VAL A 260 0.34 2.28 -39.38
CA VAL A 260 0.48 1.76 -38.01
C VAL A 260 1.08 0.36 -38.06
N ALA A 261 2.08 0.11 -37.21
CA ALA A 261 2.72 -1.19 -37.09
C ALA A 261 1.70 -2.31 -36.77
N GLY A 262 1.77 -3.44 -37.45
CA GLY A 262 0.74 -4.49 -37.40
C GLY A 262 0.48 -5.10 -36.00
N HIS A 263 1.45 -4.97 -35.08
CA HIS A 263 1.29 -5.39 -33.68
C HIS A 263 0.40 -4.44 -32.86
N ALA A 264 0.30 -3.17 -33.24
CA ALA A 264 -0.49 -2.12 -32.59
C ALA A 264 -1.80 -1.81 -33.34
N ALA A 265 -1.81 -2.00 -34.67
CA ALA A 265 -2.90 -1.68 -35.58
C ALA A 265 -4.30 -2.08 -35.08
N GLU A 266 -4.45 -3.31 -34.56
CA GLU A 266 -5.72 -3.80 -34.03
C GLU A 266 -6.20 -3.03 -32.79
N GLY A 267 -5.26 -2.67 -31.90
CA GLY A 267 -5.57 -1.88 -30.71
C GLY A 267 -5.90 -0.43 -31.03
N VAL A 268 -5.24 0.16 -32.02
CA VAL A 268 -5.57 1.50 -32.53
C VAL A 268 -6.95 1.50 -33.18
N MET A 269 -7.26 0.52 -34.04
CA MET A 269 -8.61 0.37 -34.63
C MET A 269 -9.70 0.23 -33.55
N HIS A 270 -9.43 -0.53 -32.49
CA HIS A 270 -10.37 -0.74 -31.39
C HIS A 270 -10.55 0.53 -30.55
N ALA A 271 -9.47 1.22 -30.15
CA ALA A 271 -9.55 2.46 -29.39
C ALA A 271 -10.28 3.56 -30.18
N LEU A 272 -10.03 3.68 -31.48
CA LEU A 272 -10.76 4.59 -32.36
C LEU A 272 -12.23 4.20 -32.50
N ALA A 273 -12.56 2.91 -32.63
CA ALA A 273 -13.95 2.45 -32.69
C ALA A 273 -14.73 2.84 -31.43
N GLU A 274 -14.17 2.67 -30.23
CA GLU A 274 -14.83 3.06 -28.98
C GLU A 274 -15.03 4.59 -28.87
N ILE A 275 -14.09 5.40 -29.37
CA ILE A 275 -14.26 6.87 -29.40
C ILE A 275 -15.33 7.29 -30.43
N LEU A 276 -15.32 6.70 -31.63
CA LEU A 276 -16.29 7.02 -32.68
C LEU A 276 -17.71 6.58 -32.32
N ASP A 277 -17.88 5.43 -31.66
CA ASP A 277 -19.18 4.96 -31.18
C ASP A 277 -19.70 5.88 -30.07
N ASN A 278 -18.84 6.32 -29.13
CA ASN A 278 -19.20 7.30 -28.11
C ASN A 278 -19.63 8.64 -28.74
N ALA A 279 -18.80 9.22 -29.62
CA ALA A 279 -19.10 10.49 -30.30
C ALA A 279 -20.44 10.43 -31.06
N ALA A 280 -20.72 9.32 -31.75
CA ALA A 280 -21.97 9.16 -32.49
C ALA A 280 -23.18 8.92 -31.59
N ASN A 281 -23.02 8.23 -30.45
CA ASN A 281 -24.10 7.99 -29.48
C ASN A 281 -24.46 9.24 -28.65
N PHE A 282 -23.49 10.11 -28.36
CA PHE A 282 -23.74 11.38 -27.65
C PHE A 282 -24.18 12.53 -28.56
N SER A 283 -24.07 12.39 -29.89
CA SER A 283 -24.45 13.40 -30.87
C SER A 283 -25.84 13.15 -31.48
N PRO A 284 -26.68 14.19 -31.69
CA PRO A 284 -28.02 14.07 -32.30
C PRO A 284 -28.03 13.24 -33.60
N PRO A 285 -29.06 12.41 -33.87
CA PRO A 285 -29.01 11.42 -34.96
C PRO A 285 -28.85 12.03 -36.36
N THR A 286 -29.21 13.30 -36.56
CA THR A 286 -29.03 14.07 -37.79
C THR A 286 -27.63 14.67 -37.97
N SER A 287 -26.80 14.68 -36.93
CA SER A 287 -25.47 15.30 -36.94
C SER A 287 -24.37 14.32 -37.37
N GLU A 288 -23.38 14.85 -38.08
CA GLU A 288 -22.19 14.13 -38.51
C GLU A 288 -21.05 14.25 -37.47
N VAL A 289 -20.27 13.17 -37.33
CA VAL A 289 -19.04 13.13 -36.51
C VAL A 289 -17.85 13.27 -37.45
N HIS A 290 -16.98 14.24 -37.19
CA HIS A 290 -15.85 14.53 -38.05
C HIS A 290 -14.55 14.00 -37.47
N VAL A 291 -13.73 13.38 -38.31
CA VAL A 291 -12.44 12.79 -37.93
C VAL A 291 -11.36 13.45 -38.75
N TYR A 292 -10.44 14.15 -38.08
CA TYR A 292 -9.28 14.78 -38.69
C TYR A 292 -8.03 13.99 -38.33
N VAL A 293 -7.10 13.85 -39.27
CA VAL A 293 -5.81 13.19 -39.04
C VAL A 293 -4.68 14.11 -39.46
N GLU A 294 -3.80 14.43 -38.51
CA GLU A 294 -2.68 15.33 -38.66
C GLU A 294 -1.37 14.64 -38.23
N GLU A 295 -0.33 14.77 -39.04
CA GLU A 295 1.02 14.32 -38.71
C GLU A 295 1.76 15.43 -37.95
N VAL A 296 2.33 15.09 -36.79
CA VAL A 296 3.05 16.01 -35.92
C VAL A 296 4.42 15.41 -35.54
N PRO A 297 5.40 16.19 -35.07
CA PRO A 297 6.71 15.63 -34.69
C PRO A 297 6.62 14.49 -33.67
N ALA A 298 5.63 14.53 -32.76
CA ALA A 298 5.39 13.51 -31.74
C ALA A 298 4.67 12.24 -32.24
N GLY A 299 4.18 12.19 -33.49
CA GLY A 299 3.42 11.07 -34.04
C GLY A 299 2.23 11.52 -34.89
N ILE A 300 1.07 10.89 -34.72
CA ILE A 300 -0.17 11.26 -35.43
C ILE A 300 -1.23 11.64 -34.41
N ILE A 301 -1.90 12.78 -34.63
CA ILE A 301 -3.09 13.16 -33.88
C ILE A 301 -4.32 12.80 -34.72
N VAL A 302 -5.17 11.95 -34.16
CA VAL A 302 -6.53 11.71 -34.66
C VAL A 302 -7.49 12.51 -33.79
N SER A 303 -8.11 13.55 -34.35
CA SER A 303 -9.11 14.39 -33.66
C SER A 303 -10.51 13.98 -34.09
N VAL A 304 -11.36 13.60 -33.13
CA VAL A 304 -12.78 13.28 -33.35
C VAL A 304 -13.62 14.41 -32.78
N GLU A 305 -14.31 15.16 -33.64
CA GLU A 305 -15.13 16.33 -33.29
C GLU A 305 -16.62 15.97 -33.42
N ASP A 306 -17.35 16.09 -32.32
CA ASP A 306 -18.78 15.76 -32.23
C ASP A 306 -19.67 17.00 -32.01
N SER A 307 -20.99 16.85 -32.23
CA SER A 307 -22.02 17.89 -32.02
C SER A 307 -22.98 17.50 -30.89
N GLY A 308 -22.47 16.73 -29.92
CA GLY A 308 -23.22 16.16 -28.81
C GLY A 308 -23.21 17.01 -27.56
N LEU A 309 -23.37 16.33 -26.42
CA LEU A 309 -23.35 16.96 -25.11
C LEU A 309 -21.91 17.34 -24.72
N VAL A 310 -21.71 18.58 -24.27
CA VAL A 310 -20.46 19.01 -23.64
C VAL A 310 -20.32 18.35 -22.27
N MET A 311 -19.15 17.80 -21.97
CA MET A 311 -18.87 17.22 -20.65
C MET A 311 -18.70 18.31 -19.58
N GLY A 312 -19.51 18.26 -18.52
CA GLY A 312 -19.24 19.02 -17.29
C GLY A 312 -17.95 18.56 -16.61
N GLU A 313 -17.34 19.38 -15.76
CA GLU A 313 -16.00 19.11 -15.21
C GLU A 313 -15.86 17.76 -14.51
N VAL A 314 -16.89 17.31 -13.79
CA VAL A 314 -16.87 16.02 -13.06
C VAL A 314 -16.87 14.86 -14.04
N GLN A 315 -17.61 14.98 -15.15
CA GLN A 315 -17.64 14.01 -16.24
C GLN A 315 -16.31 14.02 -17.01
N LEU A 316 -15.75 15.19 -17.30
CA LEU A 316 -14.46 15.37 -17.94
C LEU A 316 -13.33 14.71 -17.13
N ARG A 317 -13.18 15.05 -15.84
CA ARG A 317 -12.19 14.44 -14.94
C ARG A 317 -12.35 12.92 -14.81
N ARG A 318 -13.58 12.39 -14.94
CA ARG A 318 -13.82 10.93 -14.96
C ARG A 318 -13.43 10.30 -16.30
N ALA A 319 -13.70 10.97 -17.42
CA ALA A 319 -13.29 10.52 -18.75
C ALA A 319 -11.75 10.49 -18.88
N GLU A 320 -11.07 11.54 -18.40
CA GLU A 320 -9.60 11.63 -18.35
C GLU A 320 -8.98 10.48 -17.54
N ARG A 321 -9.52 10.17 -16.34
CA ARG A 321 -9.08 9.00 -15.55
C ARG A 321 -9.35 7.68 -16.27
N ALA A 322 -10.51 7.53 -16.92
CA ALA A 322 -10.83 6.30 -17.63
C ALA A 322 -9.85 6.03 -18.79
N VAL A 323 -9.44 7.08 -19.53
CA VAL A 323 -8.48 6.95 -20.63
C VAL A 323 -6.99 6.99 -20.21
N SER A 324 -6.67 7.33 -18.96
CA SER A 324 -5.29 7.24 -18.45
C SER A 324 -4.81 5.79 -18.23
N GLY A 325 -5.76 4.85 -18.13
CA GLY A 325 -5.49 3.44 -17.87
C GLY A 325 -5.39 3.07 -16.38
N ASP A 326 -5.79 3.97 -15.48
CA ASP A 326 -5.98 3.66 -14.06
C ASP A 326 -7.30 2.91 -13.84
N VAL A 327 -7.22 1.58 -13.78
CA VAL A 327 -8.37 0.65 -13.74
C VAL A 327 -8.72 0.16 -12.33
N SER A 328 -8.33 0.91 -11.28
CA SER A 328 -8.62 0.53 -9.90
C SER A 328 -10.13 0.47 -9.57
N GLU A 329 -10.96 1.05 -10.44
CA GLU A 329 -12.43 1.05 -10.35
C GLU A 329 -13.09 0.35 -11.57
N LEU A 330 -12.76 -0.92 -11.80
CA LEU A 330 -13.50 -1.80 -12.74
C LEU A 330 -14.96 -2.07 -12.30
N GLY A 331 -15.31 -1.76 -11.05
CA GLY A 331 -16.67 -1.91 -10.53
C GLY A 331 -17.61 -0.80 -11.02
N GLY A 332 -18.77 -1.16 -11.56
CA GLY A 332 -19.82 -0.20 -11.93
C GLY A 332 -19.66 0.48 -13.30
N LEU A 333 -18.81 -0.05 -14.19
CA LEU A 333 -18.71 0.41 -15.57
C LEU A 333 -19.93 -0.06 -16.38
N THR A 334 -20.88 0.85 -16.62
CA THR A 334 -22.05 0.63 -17.48
C THR A 334 -21.99 1.48 -18.76
N GLY A 335 -22.50 0.92 -19.87
CA GLY A 335 -22.61 1.60 -21.16
C GLY A 335 -21.28 2.20 -21.64
N THR A 336 -21.31 3.49 -22.00
CA THR A 336 -20.18 4.26 -22.56
C THR A 336 -18.94 4.31 -21.67
N ARG A 337 -19.09 4.11 -20.35
CA ARG A 337 -17.98 4.02 -19.39
C ARG A 337 -17.07 2.83 -19.67
N LEU A 338 -17.62 1.74 -20.20
CA LEU A 338 -16.88 0.54 -20.59
C LEU A 338 -15.93 0.87 -21.77
N GLY A 339 -16.42 1.61 -22.77
CA GLY A 339 -15.62 2.01 -23.94
C GLY A 339 -14.43 2.89 -23.57
N LEU A 340 -14.60 3.90 -22.70
CA LEU A 340 -13.48 4.74 -22.26
C LEU A 340 -12.44 3.96 -21.42
N ALA A 341 -12.87 2.99 -20.61
CA ALA A 341 -11.94 2.11 -19.90
C ALA A 341 -11.16 1.18 -20.84
N VAL A 342 -11.79 0.69 -21.93
CA VAL A 342 -11.11 -0.04 -23.01
C VAL A 342 -10.07 0.83 -23.69
N VAL A 343 -10.43 2.08 -24.03
CA VAL A 343 -9.50 3.07 -24.58
C VAL A 343 -8.30 3.27 -23.64
N GLY A 344 -8.51 3.42 -22.32
CA GLY A 344 -7.40 3.57 -21.37
C GLY A 344 -6.47 2.35 -21.26
N ARG A 345 -7.03 1.14 -21.33
CA ARG A 345 -6.24 -0.10 -21.39
C ARG A 345 -5.38 -0.18 -22.66
N LEU A 346 -5.94 0.22 -23.81
CA LEU A 346 -5.24 0.24 -25.09
C LEU A 346 -4.20 1.37 -25.15
N ALA A 347 -4.53 2.54 -24.61
CA ALA A 347 -3.63 3.68 -24.48
C ALA A 347 -2.39 3.31 -23.67
N ARG A 348 -2.57 2.77 -22.46
CA ARG A 348 -1.46 2.28 -21.63
C ARG A 348 -0.64 1.17 -22.30
N LYS A 349 -1.26 0.34 -23.15
CA LYS A 349 -0.59 -0.79 -23.83
C LYS A 349 0.26 -0.37 -25.04
N TYR A 350 -0.16 0.65 -25.79
CA TYR A 350 0.49 1.08 -27.04
C TYR A 350 1.06 2.51 -26.98
N GLY A 351 1.11 3.13 -25.80
CA GLY A 351 1.64 4.48 -25.60
C GLY A 351 0.76 5.60 -26.16
N LEU A 352 -0.52 5.32 -26.45
CA LEU A 352 -1.46 6.33 -26.95
C LEU A 352 -1.72 7.36 -25.84
N LYS A 353 -1.89 8.63 -26.21
CA LYS A 353 -2.35 9.68 -25.28
C LYS A 353 -3.70 10.16 -25.75
N VAL A 354 -4.67 10.24 -24.84
CA VAL A 354 -6.03 10.71 -25.14
C VAL A 354 -6.34 11.94 -24.29
N SER A 355 -6.81 13.00 -24.92
CA SER A 355 -7.28 14.21 -24.25
C SER A 355 -8.63 14.66 -24.83
N PHE A 356 -9.32 15.50 -24.06
CA PHE A 356 -10.65 16.01 -24.39
C PHE A 356 -10.60 17.54 -24.47
N ARG A 357 -11.39 18.12 -25.36
CA ARG A 357 -11.60 19.58 -25.50
C ARG A 357 -13.06 19.88 -25.87
N PRO A 358 -13.53 21.13 -25.74
CA PRO A 358 -14.75 21.56 -26.43
C PRO A 358 -14.58 21.40 -27.95
N SER A 359 -15.58 20.82 -28.61
CA SER A 359 -15.61 20.69 -30.08
C SER A 359 -15.98 22.01 -30.74
N ALA A 360 -15.36 22.32 -31.89
CA ALA A 360 -15.74 23.47 -32.71
C ALA A 360 -17.18 23.35 -33.26
N ARG A 361 -17.79 22.16 -33.16
CA ARG A 361 -19.17 21.87 -33.57
C ARG A 361 -20.16 21.83 -32.40
N GLY A 362 -19.76 22.33 -31.22
CA GLY A 362 -20.63 22.54 -30.05
C GLY A 362 -20.71 21.40 -29.04
N GLY A 363 -20.13 20.23 -29.35
CA GLY A 363 -20.09 19.07 -28.45
C GLY A 363 -18.72 18.83 -27.81
N THR A 364 -18.28 17.57 -27.78
CA THR A 364 -16.97 17.17 -27.27
C THR A 364 -16.01 16.84 -28.43
N GLY A 365 -14.77 17.31 -28.32
CA GLY A 365 -13.65 16.94 -29.17
C GLY A 365 -12.71 15.99 -28.44
N VAL A 366 -12.35 14.87 -29.04
CA VAL A 366 -11.41 13.87 -28.48
C VAL A 366 -10.16 13.82 -29.36
N LEU A 367 -8.99 14.02 -28.78
CA LEU A 367 -7.71 13.91 -29.48
C LEU A 367 -7.01 12.63 -29.03
N MET A 368 -6.65 11.76 -29.97
CA MET A 368 -5.77 10.62 -29.72
C MET A 368 -4.43 10.84 -30.42
N LEU A 369 -3.35 10.95 -29.65
CA LEU A 369 -1.98 10.88 -30.15
C LEU A 369 -1.53 9.41 -30.24
N LEU A 370 -1.17 8.96 -31.44
CA LEU A 370 -0.43 7.74 -31.71
C LEU A 370 1.07 8.10 -31.71
N PRO A 371 1.92 7.53 -30.84
CA PRO A 371 3.34 7.87 -30.79
C PRO A 371 4.11 7.32 -32.00
N GLN A 372 5.23 7.95 -32.36
CA GLN A 372 6.10 7.50 -33.46
C GLN A 372 6.50 6.02 -33.36
N ASP A 373 6.69 5.48 -32.15
CA ASP A 373 7.12 4.09 -31.90
C ASP A 373 6.19 3.01 -32.48
N ILE A 374 4.91 3.34 -32.72
CA ILE A 374 3.93 2.43 -33.35
C ILE A 374 3.63 2.80 -34.81
N LEU A 375 4.32 3.79 -35.36
CA LEU A 375 4.17 4.28 -36.73
C LEU A 375 5.33 3.80 -37.61
N THR A 376 5.05 3.72 -38.90
CA THR A 376 5.98 3.27 -39.94
C THR A 376 5.66 4.03 -41.22
N ALA A 377 6.67 4.34 -42.03
CA ALA A 377 6.43 4.75 -43.41
C ALA A 377 5.66 3.63 -44.13
N PRO A 378 4.68 3.96 -45.00
CA PRO A 378 3.98 2.94 -45.77
C PRO A 378 4.99 2.17 -46.62
N ALA A 379 5.02 0.85 -46.47
CA ALA A 379 5.88 0.02 -47.29
C ALA A 379 5.39 0.10 -48.75
N THR A 380 6.07 0.89 -49.58
CA THR A 380 5.89 0.88 -51.03
C THR A 380 5.94 -0.58 -51.50
N ALA A 381 4.94 -1.00 -52.27
CA ALA A 381 4.91 -2.37 -52.79
C ALA A 381 6.22 -2.63 -53.56
N PRO A 382 6.82 -3.84 -53.48
CA PRO A 382 8.08 -4.14 -54.15
C PRO A 382 7.89 -4.14 -55.68
N GLY A 383 8.02 -2.96 -56.27
CA GLY A 383 7.79 -2.67 -57.68
C GLY A 383 9.09 -2.34 -58.40
N GLN A 384 9.64 -3.36 -59.06
CA GLN A 384 10.74 -3.33 -60.04
C GLN A 384 12.13 -2.83 -59.57
N PRO A 385 13.21 -3.56 -59.92
CA PRO A 385 14.56 -3.03 -59.78
C PRO A 385 14.76 -1.90 -60.77
N ALA A 386 15.04 -0.70 -60.27
CA ALA A 386 15.49 0.42 -61.10
C ALA A 386 16.79 0.01 -61.80
N ARG A 387 16.79 0.00 -63.14
CA ARG A 387 18.01 -0.15 -63.92
C ARG A 387 18.78 1.17 -63.81
N THR A 388 19.89 1.16 -63.08
CA THR A 388 20.81 2.29 -63.04
C THR A 388 21.37 2.52 -64.44
N ALA A 389 20.92 3.58 -65.10
CA ALA A 389 21.57 4.09 -66.30
C ALA A 389 22.83 4.84 -65.84
N ALA A 390 23.97 4.15 -65.84
CA ALA A 390 25.26 4.81 -65.72
C ALA A 390 25.55 5.52 -67.05
N SER A 391 25.63 6.85 -67.01
CA SER A 391 26.28 7.65 -68.04
C SER A 391 27.74 7.81 -67.63
N GLU A 392 28.70 7.47 -68.49
CA GLU A 392 30.04 8.06 -68.47
C GLU A 392 30.80 7.80 -69.78
N ASP A 393 31.78 8.67 -70.01
CA ASP A 393 32.41 9.03 -71.29
C ASP A 393 33.24 7.95 -72.02
N THR A 394 33.64 8.30 -73.25
CA THR A 394 34.40 7.48 -74.22
C THR A 394 35.87 7.95 -74.37
N ASP A 395 36.75 6.98 -74.66
CA ASP A 395 38.18 7.05 -75.07
C ASP A 395 39.27 7.48 -74.04
N VAL A 396 40.14 6.60 -73.47
CA VAL A 396 41.13 5.63 -74.04
C VAL A 396 42.37 6.33 -74.66
N PRO A 397 43.65 5.84 -74.60
CA PRO A 397 44.25 4.64 -73.95
C PRO A 397 45.54 4.89 -73.08
N ALA A 398 45.98 3.88 -72.30
CA ALA A 398 47.18 3.04 -72.60
C ALA A 398 48.02 2.49 -71.39
N ARG A 399 48.55 1.26 -71.58
CA ARG A 399 49.73 0.59 -70.94
C ARG A 399 49.55 -0.25 -69.64
N SER A 400 49.37 -1.56 -69.88
CA SER A 400 50.24 -2.68 -69.43
C SER A 400 50.61 -2.89 -67.95
N GLY A 401 50.14 -4.00 -67.37
CA GLY A 401 50.74 -4.68 -66.22
C GLY A 401 50.12 -6.06 -65.94
N LYS A 402 50.92 -7.14 -65.86
CA LYS A 402 50.47 -8.52 -65.56
C LYS A 402 50.92 -8.99 -64.17
N ARG A 403 49.98 -9.33 -63.27
CA ARG A 403 50.03 -10.38 -62.21
C ARG A 403 48.73 -10.33 -61.39
N GLY A 404 48.19 -11.40 -60.81
CA GLY A 404 48.59 -12.81 -60.89
C GLY A 404 48.66 -13.55 -59.54
N GLU A 405 47.55 -13.62 -58.80
CA GLU A 405 47.28 -14.50 -57.63
C GLU A 405 45.75 -14.43 -57.41
N GLU A 406 44.95 -15.49 -57.55
CA GLU A 406 44.88 -16.80 -56.88
C GLU A 406 44.20 -16.75 -55.51
N LEU A 407 43.18 -17.59 -55.33
CA LEU A 407 42.12 -17.48 -54.32
C LEU A 407 42.18 -18.67 -53.34
N PRO A 408 42.11 -18.46 -52.00
CA PRO A 408 41.81 -19.54 -51.06
C PRO A 408 40.34 -19.53 -50.60
N PRO A 409 39.73 -20.71 -50.31
CA PRO A 409 38.29 -20.83 -50.00
C PRO A 409 37.93 -20.67 -48.51
N ALA A 410 36.62 -20.58 -48.25
CA ALA A 410 36.03 -20.38 -46.93
C ALA A 410 36.10 -21.62 -45.99
N PRO A 411 36.13 -21.44 -44.66
CA PRO A 411 36.14 -22.53 -43.68
C PRO A 411 34.73 -23.08 -43.36
N ALA A 412 34.66 -24.38 -43.07
CA ALA A 412 33.47 -25.10 -42.62
C ALA A 412 33.34 -25.11 -41.07
N PRO A 413 32.12 -25.30 -40.51
CA PRO A 413 31.90 -25.30 -39.06
C PRO A 413 32.28 -26.63 -38.38
N ALA A 414 32.71 -26.55 -37.12
CA ALA A 414 33.08 -27.69 -36.26
C ALA A 414 31.93 -28.15 -35.33
N PRO A 415 31.92 -29.40 -34.83
CA PRO A 415 30.77 -30.01 -34.15
C PRO A 415 30.72 -29.81 -32.61
N GLU A 416 29.54 -30.04 -32.03
CA GLU A 416 29.27 -30.02 -30.58
C GLU A 416 29.82 -31.27 -29.86
N PRO A 417 30.23 -31.17 -28.57
CA PRO A 417 30.69 -32.30 -27.77
C PRO A 417 29.52 -33.10 -27.16
N VAL A 418 29.55 -34.42 -27.33
CA VAL A 418 28.67 -35.37 -26.64
C VAL A 418 29.33 -35.82 -25.34
N HIS A 419 28.63 -35.68 -24.21
CA HIS A 419 29.05 -36.31 -22.95
C HIS A 419 28.28 -37.61 -22.74
N ASP A 420 29.04 -38.71 -22.75
CA ASP A 420 28.60 -40.04 -22.39
C ASP A 420 28.63 -40.23 -20.86
N SER A 421 27.72 -41.06 -20.34
CA SER A 421 27.66 -41.50 -18.95
C SER A 421 26.71 -42.69 -18.86
N THR A 422 27.29 -43.89 -18.81
CA THR A 422 26.60 -45.18 -18.69
C THR A 422 25.87 -45.33 -17.35
N PRO A 423 24.75 -46.10 -17.30
CA PRO A 423 24.12 -46.47 -16.04
C PRO A 423 24.86 -47.66 -15.40
N ASP A 424 24.98 -47.63 -14.08
CA ASP A 424 25.28 -48.81 -13.26
C ASP A 424 24.06 -49.10 -12.38
N GLY A 425 23.84 -50.37 -12.01
CA GLY A 425 22.63 -50.79 -11.33
C GLY A 425 22.81 -52.02 -10.46
N THR A 426 22.22 -51.98 -9.26
CA THR A 426 21.86 -53.18 -8.50
C THR A 426 20.75 -52.87 -7.50
N ASP A 427 20.01 -53.91 -7.12
CA ASP A 427 18.67 -53.83 -6.55
C ASP A 427 18.59 -53.56 -5.04
N GLY A 428 17.37 -53.25 -4.58
CA GLY A 428 17.03 -53.09 -3.17
C GLY A 428 15.53 -52.90 -2.96
N ASP A 429 14.76 -53.99 -3.05
CA ASP A 429 13.31 -54.00 -2.84
C ASP A 429 12.95 -54.10 -1.35
N THR A 430 12.18 -53.15 -0.82
CA THR A 430 11.38 -53.33 0.40
C THR A 430 10.20 -52.36 0.41
N ALA A 431 9.01 -52.85 0.76
CA ALA A 431 7.76 -52.12 0.66
C ALA A 431 7.45 -51.24 1.89
N GLU A 432 6.85 -50.06 1.66
CA GLU A 432 5.75 -49.57 2.51
C GLU A 432 4.87 -48.52 1.80
N ARG A 433 3.59 -48.43 2.19
CA ARG A 433 2.61 -47.48 1.63
C ARG A 433 2.45 -46.25 2.52
N ALA A 434 2.65 -45.05 1.97
CA ALA A 434 2.04 -43.82 2.49
C ALA A 434 1.85 -42.77 1.37
N ALA A 435 0.87 -41.89 1.53
CA ALA A 435 0.39 -40.98 0.47
C ALA A 435 1.43 -39.95 -0.02
N GLY A 436 1.53 -39.77 -1.34
CA GLY A 436 2.36 -38.74 -1.97
C GLY A 436 1.81 -38.28 -3.32
N LEU A 437 1.78 -36.97 -3.56
CA LEU A 437 1.26 -36.37 -4.81
C LEU A 437 2.14 -36.73 -6.03
N PRO A 438 1.57 -36.83 -7.25
CA PRO A 438 2.32 -37.19 -8.44
C PRO A 438 3.39 -36.15 -8.82
N ARG A 439 4.67 -36.53 -8.69
CA ARG A 439 5.82 -35.70 -9.11
C ARG A 439 6.01 -35.73 -10.63
N ARG A 440 6.00 -34.54 -11.23
CA ARG A 440 6.10 -34.31 -12.68
C ARG A 440 7.56 -34.30 -13.15
N ARG A 441 7.96 -35.22 -14.04
CA ARG A 441 9.26 -35.14 -14.75
C ARG A 441 9.25 -33.97 -15.75
N ARG A 442 10.34 -33.20 -15.83
CA ARG A 442 10.50 -32.12 -16.82
C ARG A 442 10.75 -32.70 -18.23
N GLY A 443 10.21 -32.05 -19.26
CA GLY A 443 10.75 -32.14 -20.64
C GLY A 443 9.87 -32.75 -21.75
N ARG A 444 9.00 -33.74 -21.50
CA ARG A 444 8.43 -34.55 -22.61
C ARG A 444 7.17 -34.01 -23.33
N THR A 445 6.28 -33.25 -22.68
CA THR A 445 4.95 -32.98 -23.27
C THR A 445 4.92 -31.94 -24.40
N LEU A 446 5.95 -31.08 -24.52
CA LEU A 446 5.91 -29.94 -25.45
C LEU A 446 6.41 -30.32 -26.85
N ALA A 447 7.53 -31.05 -26.94
CA ALA A 447 8.08 -31.54 -28.21
C ALA A 447 7.15 -32.54 -28.93
N GLU A 448 6.33 -33.28 -28.19
CA GLU A 448 5.36 -34.24 -28.73
C GLU A 448 4.10 -33.54 -29.26
N ALA A 449 3.61 -32.51 -28.56
CA ALA A 449 2.52 -31.66 -29.00
C ALA A 449 2.90 -30.81 -30.24
N GLU A 450 4.16 -30.39 -30.36
CA GLU A 450 4.65 -29.70 -31.57
C GLU A 450 4.80 -30.65 -32.76
N ARG A 451 5.30 -31.89 -32.57
CA ARG A 451 5.32 -32.90 -33.64
C ARG A 451 3.91 -33.23 -34.15
N ALA A 452 2.93 -33.37 -33.25
CA ALA A 452 1.53 -33.56 -33.65
C ALA A 452 0.95 -32.36 -34.43
N ARG A 453 1.33 -31.12 -34.10
CA ARG A 453 0.94 -29.91 -34.85
C ARG A 453 1.64 -29.76 -36.19
N ALA A 454 2.88 -30.23 -36.32
CA ALA A 454 3.63 -30.22 -37.58
C ALA A 454 3.04 -31.22 -38.58
N ALA A 455 2.71 -32.44 -38.14
CA ALA A 455 2.10 -33.47 -38.98
C ALA A 455 0.70 -33.07 -39.52
N ALA A 456 -0.04 -32.23 -38.80
CA ALA A 456 -1.37 -31.75 -39.21
C ALA A 456 -1.36 -30.59 -40.23
N ARG A 457 -0.20 -30.23 -40.81
CA ARG A 457 -0.07 -29.08 -41.74
C ARG A 457 0.69 -29.42 -43.02
N THR A 458 0.10 -30.28 -43.84
CA THR A 458 0.47 -30.44 -45.26
C THR A 458 -0.55 -29.71 -46.13
N PRO A 459 -0.24 -28.52 -46.69
CA PRO A 459 -1.11 -27.87 -47.66
C PRO A 459 -0.97 -28.52 -49.05
N ALA A 460 -2.10 -28.95 -49.63
CA ALA A 460 -2.14 -29.30 -51.05
C ALA A 460 -1.86 -28.08 -51.94
N PRO A 461 -1.23 -28.23 -53.12
CA PRO A 461 -0.85 -27.11 -53.97
C PRO A 461 -2.10 -26.42 -54.54
N ARG A 462 -2.32 -25.16 -54.16
CA ARG A 462 -3.37 -24.31 -54.74
C ARG A 462 -2.89 -23.75 -56.07
N THR A 463 -3.67 -23.96 -57.12
CA THR A 463 -3.45 -23.37 -58.44
C THR A 463 -3.53 -21.84 -58.37
N ALA A 464 -2.73 -21.15 -59.19
CA ALA A 464 -2.68 -19.69 -59.21
C ALA A 464 -3.94 -19.09 -59.86
N SER A 465 -4.61 -18.17 -59.17
CA SER A 465 -5.72 -17.38 -59.70
C SER A 465 -5.31 -16.57 -60.94
N GLY A 466 -5.97 -16.81 -62.08
CA GLY A 466 -5.71 -16.11 -63.33
C GLY A 466 -6.23 -14.67 -63.38
N PRO A 467 -5.88 -13.88 -64.42
CA PRO A 467 -6.17 -12.45 -64.52
C PRO A 467 -7.65 -12.05 -64.60
N GLN A 468 -8.58 -13.01 -64.69
CA GLN A 468 -10.03 -12.74 -64.64
C GLN A 468 -10.51 -12.34 -63.23
N ASP A 469 -9.88 -12.86 -62.18
CA ASP A 469 -10.16 -12.51 -60.78
C ASP A 469 -9.89 -11.03 -60.48
N ALA A 470 -8.91 -10.43 -61.16
CA ALA A 470 -8.61 -9.01 -61.05
C ALA A 470 -9.73 -8.15 -61.66
N LYS A 471 -10.26 -8.53 -62.83
CA LYS A 471 -11.38 -7.84 -63.49
C LYS A 471 -12.66 -7.93 -62.66
N ALA A 472 -12.94 -9.08 -62.04
CA ALA A 472 -14.09 -9.26 -61.15
C ALA A 472 -14.01 -8.40 -59.87
N ARG A 473 -12.79 -8.09 -59.38
CA ARG A 473 -12.59 -7.15 -58.25
C ARG A 473 -12.72 -5.69 -58.67
N VAL A 474 -12.22 -5.31 -59.85
CA VAL A 474 -12.37 -3.95 -60.41
C VAL A 474 -13.83 -3.64 -60.74
N ALA A 475 -14.59 -4.60 -61.27
CA ALA A 475 -16.03 -4.45 -61.52
C ALA A 475 -16.80 -4.15 -60.21
N ARG A 476 -16.57 -4.93 -59.15
CA ARG A 476 -17.14 -4.71 -57.81
C ARG A 476 -16.74 -3.37 -57.18
N PHE A 477 -15.52 -2.90 -57.45
CA PHE A 477 -15.07 -1.56 -57.03
C PHE A 477 -15.82 -0.44 -57.77
N SER A 478 -16.15 -0.64 -59.05
CA SER A 478 -16.85 0.35 -59.89
C SER A 478 -18.36 0.47 -59.58
N SER A 479 -19.03 -0.63 -59.24
CA SER A 479 -20.45 -0.60 -58.82
C SER A 479 -20.61 0.11 -57.47
N PHE A 480 -19.74 -0.17 -56.50
CA PHE A 480 -19.70 0.55 -55.22
C PHE A 480 -19.47 2.05 -55.41
N ARG A 481 -18.55 2.46 -56.30
CA ARG A 481 -18.31 3.88 -56.64
C ARG A 481 -19.52 4.58 -57.28
N ARG A 482 -20.43 3.82 -57.91
CA ARG A 482 -21.66 4.35 -58.53
C ARG A 482 -22.78 4.52 -57.50
N ALA A 483 -22.93 3.58 -56.58
CA ALA A 483 -23.90 3.68 -55.46
C ALA A 483 -23.61 4.86 -54.51
N VAL A 484 -22.34 5.27 -54.39
CA VAL A 484 -21.92 6.42 -53.54
C VAL A 484 -22.09 7.78 -54.25
N ARG A 485 -22.48 7.83 -55.54
CA ARG A 485 -22.61 9.07 -56.34
C ARG A 485 -24.05 9.39 -56.80
N ALA A 486 -24.99 9.37 -55.84
CA ALA A 486 -26.32 9.98 -55.91
C ALA A 486 -27.31 9.42 -56.97
N PRO A 487 -28.60 9.82 -56.91
CA PRO A 487 -29.00 11.05 -57.59
C PRO A 487 -29.68 12.07 -56.66
N GLY A 488 -29.32 13.34 -56.83
CA GLY A 488 -29.86 14.46 -56.07
C GLY A 488 -29.76 15.74 -56.90
N ALA A 489 -30.40 15.75 -58.07
CA ALA A 489 -30.55 16.90 -58.93
C ALA A 489 -31.63 16.65 -60.00
N GLU A 490 -32.87 17.06 -59.73
CA GLU A 490 -33.78 17.50 -60.79
C GLU A 490 -34.89 18.40 -60.23
N HIS A 491 -35.32 19.36 -61.05
CA HIS A 491 -36.39 20.35 -60.83
C HIS A 491 -36.16 21.48 -59.80
N ALA A 492 -35.72 22.62 -60.34
CA ALA A 492 -35.95 23.94 -59.78
C ALA A 492 -36.60 24.85 -60.84
N ALA A 493 -37.76 25.44 -60.54
CA ALA A 493 -38.32 26.62 -61.22
C ALA A 493 -39.41 27.28 -60.32
N PRO A 494 -39.42 28.62 -60.14
CA PRO A 494 -40.37 29.36 -59.28
C PRO A 494 -41.51 30.03 -60.10
N PRO A 495 -42.60 30.59 -59.50
CA PRO A 495 -42.63 31.90 -58.79
C PRO A 495 -43.44 31.80 -57.46
N GLY A 496 -43.75 32.82 -56.65
CA GLY A 496 -43.79 34.29 -56.72
C GLY A 496 -44.36 34.82 -55.38
N ALA A 497 -44.47 36.13 -55.16
CA ALA A 497 -44.73 36.72 -53.83
C ALA A 497 -46.15 37.31 -53.63
N ALA A 498 -46.45 37.60 -52.34
CA ALA A 498 -47.58 38.40 -51.78
C ALA A 498 -48.96 37.72 -51.59
N GLY A 499 -49.71 38.15 -50.56
CA GLY A 499 -51.15 37.88 -50.41
C GLY A 499 -51.62 37.34 -49.04
N GLU A 500 -51.93 38.26 -48.12
CA GLU A 500 -53.01 38.28 -47.10
C GLU A 500 -53.61 37.02 -46.40
N ARG A 501 -53.88 37.19 -45.09
CA ARG A 501 -54.97 36.52 -44.35
C ARG A 501 -56.31 37.21 -44.67
N PRO A 502 -57.46 36.53 -44.56
CA PRO A 502 -58.24 36.60 -43.31
C PRO A 502 -58.89 35.27 -42.89
N ALA A 503 -59.69 35.31 -41.81
CA ALA A 503 -60.33 34.17 -41.15
C ALA A 503 -61.86 34.08 -41.37
N ALA A 504 -62.43 32.89 -41.16
CA ALA A 504 -63.82 32.56 -40.75
C ALA A 504 -63.91 31.02 -40.69
N GLU A 505 -64.22 30.38 -39.54
CA GLU A 505 -65.57 30.09 -38.99
C GLU A 505 -66.39 29.08 -39.81
N GLY A 506 -66.88 28.03 -39.14
CA GLY A 506 -67.57 26.88 -39.73
C GLY A 506 -67.83 25.76 -38.71
N ASP A 507 -68.87 25.96 -37.90
CA ASP A 507 -69.28 25.14 -36.75
C ASP A 507 -69.91 23.77 -37.12
N ALA A 508 -69.76 22.76 -36.26
CA ALA A 508 -70.68 21.62 -36.05
C ALA A 508 -70.12 20.53 -35.10
N ALA A 509 -70.83 20.27 -34.00
CA ALA A 509 -70.71 19.10 -33.12
C ALA A 509 -72.15 18.65 -32.70
N PRO A 510 -72.39 17.65 -31.83
CA PRO A 510 -71.61 16.46 -31.42
C PRO A 510 -72.40 15.16 -31.76
N PRO A 511 -72.26 14.01 -31.04
CA PRO A 511 -72.96 13.85 -29.76
C PRO A 511 -72.10 13.20 -28.64
N ALA A 512 -72.70 13.03 -27.46
CA ALA A 512 -72.01 12.70 -26.22
C ALA A 512 -72.30 11.28 -25.67
N ASP A 513 -71.54 10.96 -24.62
CA ASP A 513 -71.92 10.21 -23.41
C ASP A 513 -71.69 8.68 -23.35
N ALA A 514 -70.89 8.27 -22.35
CA ALA A 514 -70.92 6.98 -21.65
C ALA A 514 -69.84 6.89 -20.53
N ALA A 515 -70.22 7.30 -19.32
CA ALA A 515 -69.86 6.77 -18.00
C ALA A 515 -68.49 6.06 -17.71
N ARG A 516 -67.78 6.57 -16.68
CA ARG A 516 -67.04 5.75 -15.68
C ARG A 516 -67.91 5.59 -14.42
N PRO A 517 -67.77 4.51 -13.63
CA PRO A 517 -66.79 4.46 -12.53
C PRO A 517 -65.90 3.18 -12.64
N SER A 518 -65.21 2.59 -11.65
CA SER A 518 -65.10 2.78 -10.19
C SER A 518 -63.70 2.37 -9.61
N SER A 519 -63.60 2.27 -8.29
CA SER A 519 -62.50 1.80 -7.42
C SER A 519 -62.50 0.25 -7.24
N HIS A 520 -61.49 -0.45 -6.68
CA HIS A 520 -61.02 -0.39 -5.27
C HIS A 520 -59.69 -1.19 -5.03
N PRO A 521 -59.12 -1.33 -3.80
CA PRO A 521 -57.66 -1.22 -3.57
C PRO A 521 -57.01 -2.48 -2.92
N TYR A 522 -55.72 -2.37 -2.57
CA TYR A 522 -55.16 -3.05 -1.39
C TYR A 522 -54.10 -2.18 -0.68
N ALA A 523 -53.83 -2.49 0.59
CA ALA A 523 -53.28 -1.56 1.57
C ALA A 523 -51.85 -1.93 2.04
N HIS A 524 -51.03 -0.91 2.36
CA HIS A 524 -50.34 -0.62 3.66
C HIS A 524 -49.71 -1.76 4.54
N PRO A 525 -48.80 -1.46 5.51
CA PRO A 525 -48.06 -0.21 5.78
C PRO A 525 -46.63 -0.33 6.42
N GLU A 526 -46.09 0.84 6.83
CA GLU A 526 -45.13 1.18 7.93
C GLU A 526 -43.67 0.65 7.95
N GLY A 527 -42.78 1.52 8.48
CA GLY A 527 -41.36 1.24 8.68
C GLY A 527 -40.53 2.48 9.02
N ASP A 528 -41.05 3.39 9.85
CA ASP A 528 -40.33 4.60 10.30
C ASP A 528 -39.55 4.28 11.60
N THR A 529 -38.25 4.62 11.67
CA THR A 529 -37.47 4.50 12.92
C THR A 529 -36.42 5.60 13.05
N THR A 530 -36.67 6.53 13.96
CA THR A 530 -35.67 7.37 14.61
C THR A 530 -35.02 6.63 15.78
N SER A 531 -33.68 6.59 15.82
CA SER A 531 -32.84 6.44 17.03
C SER A 531 -31.44 6.94 16.72
#